data_AF-A0A4Y7ZWL9-F1
#
_entry.id   AF-A0A4Y7ZWL9-F1
#
_cell.length_a   1.000
_cell.length_b   1.000
_cell.length_c   1.000
_cell.angle_alpha   90.00
_cell.angle_beta   90.00
_cell.angle_gamma   90.00
#
_symmetry.space_group_name_H-M   'P 1'
#
loop_
_entity.id
_entity.type
_entity.pdbx_description
1 polymer ?
#
loop_
_entity_poly.entity_id
_entity_poly.type
_entity_poly.pdbx_seq_one_letter_code
_entity_poly.pdbx_strand_id
1 'polypeptide(L)'
;MTTQLNNTTWTDICPVKDLTPDAGICALFNEQQVAIFLCQQSNNVYAVANFDPFGEANVLSRGIIGSTQDTTYVASPLYKQRFNLETGECLDSDVHKLKTFDIRIENEQVQLKEAS
;
A
#
# COMPACT_ATOMS: atom_id res chain seq x y z
N MET A 1 -27.79 -6.65 10.49
CA MET A 1 -27.19 -7.82 9.83
C MET A 1 -25.95 -7.32 9.13
N THR A 2 -24.78 -7.50 9.74
CA THR A 2 -23.51 -6.98 9.21
C THR A 2 -22.86 -8.12 8.43
N THR A 3 -22.93 -8.07 7.11
CA THR A 3 -22.35 -9.09 6.24
C THR A 3 -20.83 -8.97 6.30
N GLN A 4 -20.18 -9.86 7.06
CA GLN A 4 -18.75 -10.08 6.99
C GLN A 4 -18.44 -10.64 5.60
N LEU A 5 -18.02 -9.77 4.68
CA LEU A 5 -17.48 -10.16 3.38
C LEU A 5 -16.08 -10.72 3.61
N ASN A 6 -15.98 -12.05 3.61
CA ASN A 6 -14.69 -12.73 3.53
C ASN A 6 -14.12 -12.45 2.13
N ASN A 7 -13.40 -11.34 1.99
CA ASN A 7 -12.86 -10.83 0.72
C ASN A 7 -11.61 -11.61 0.26
N THR A 8 -11.80 -12.91 0.08
CA THR A 8 -10.84 -13.83 -0.55
C THR A 8 -10.78 -13.66 -2.08
N THR A 9 -11.64 -12.81 -2.65
CA THR A 9 -11.74 -12.54 -4.09
C THR A 9 -10.99 -11.27 -4.46
N TRP A 10 -10.20 -11.35 -5.52
CA TRP A 10 -9.56 -10.19 -6.14
C TRP A 10 -10.61 -9.18 -6.60
N THR A 11 -10.39 -7.91 -6.30
CA THR A 11 -11.27 -6.79 -6.66
C THR A 11 -10.51 -5.80 -7.53
N ASP A 12 -11.06 -5.50 -8.70
CA ASP A 12 -10.51 -4.49 -9.61
C ASP A 12 -10.60 -3.10 -8.97
N ILE A 13 -9.48 -2.39 -8.96
CA ILE A 13 -9.37 -1.04 -8.40
C ILE A 13 -9.26 0.00 -9.51
N CYS A 14 -8.26 -0.14 -10.37
CA CYS A 14 -8.00 0.79 -11.48
C CYS A 14 -7.15 0.12 -12.57
N PRO A 15 -7.15 0.66 -13.80
CA PRO A 15 -6.19 0.28 -14.83
C PRO A 15 -4.75 0.59 -14.40
N VAL A 16 -3.80 -0.28 -14.79
CA VAL A 16 -2.37 -0.09 -14.50
C VAL A 16 -1.82 1.23 -15.05
N LYS A 17 -2.37 1.72 -16.16
CA LYS A 17 -2.00 3.01 -16.78
C LYS A 17 -2.31 4.24 -15.92
N ASP A 18 -3.18 4.11 -14.92
CA ASP A 18 -3.51 5.18 -13.99
C ASP A 18 -2.51 5.23 -12.83
N LEU A 19 -1.67 4.19 -12.66
CA LEU A 19 -0.54 4.21 -11.75
C LEU A 19 0.58 5.08 -12.33
N THR A 20 1.07 6.01 -11.51
CA THR A 20 2.29 6.75 -11.82
C THR A 20 3.48 6.02 -11.21
N PRO A 21 4.53 5.68 -12.00
CA PRO A 21 5.73 5.06 -11.48
C PRO A 21 6.34 5.86 -10.33
N ASP A 22 6.78 5.16 -9.29
CA ASP A 22 7.40 5.69 -8.08
C ASP A 22 6.55 6.69 -7.27
N ALA A 23 5.24 6.75 -7.54
CA ALA A 23 4.28 7.55 -6.81
C ALA A 23 3.17 6.67 -6.22
N GLY A 24 2.70 7.06 -5.04
CA GLY A 24 1.54 6.44 -4.43
C GLY A 24 0.24 7.02 -4.96
N ILE A 25 -0.76 6.16 -5.14
CA ILE A 25 -2.14 6.57 -5.34
C ILE A 25 -2.99 6.10 -4.16
N CYS A 26 -4.07 6.84 -3.87
CA CYS A 26 -5.05 6.41 -2.88
C CYS A 26 -6.22 5.73 -3.58
N ALA A 27 -6.55 4.53 -3.12
CA ALA A 27 -7.73 3.79 -3.53
C ALA A 27 -8.65 3.54 -2.32
N LEU A 28 -9.92 3.24 -2.60
CA LEU A 28 -10.88 2.80 -1.59
C LEU A 28 -11.17 1.31 -1.82
N PHE A 29 -10.91 0.49 -0.82
CA PHE A 29 -11.16 -0.96 -0.85
C PHE A 29 -11.84 -1.36 0.46
N ASN A 30 -13.04 -1.96 0.38
CA ASN A 30 -13.83 -2.34 1.56
C ASN A 30 -14.02 -1.22 2.60
N GLU A 31 -14.33 0.00 2.14
CA GLU A 31 -14.45 1.19 3.00
C GLU A 31 -13.14 1.62 3.70
N GLN A 32 -12.01 0.98 3.37
CA GLN A 32 -10.68 1.32 3.85
C GLN A 32 -9.88 2.05 2.77
N GLN A 33 -9.12 3.07 3.19
CA GLN A 33 -8.20 3.76 2.28
C GLN A 33 -6.90 2.95 2.17
N VAL A 34 -6.54 2.61 0.93
CA VAL A 34 -5.35 1.84 0.59
C VAL A 34 -4.43 2.71 -0.26
N ALA A 35 -3.17 2.79 0.14
CA ALA A 35 -2.11 3.39 -0.65
C ALA A 35 -1.48 2.31 -1.54
N ILE A 36 -1.57 2.52 -2.85
CA ILE A 36 -1.00 1.62 -3.87
C ILE A 36 0.25 2.29 -4.44
N PHE A 37 1.33 1.53 -4.53
CA PHE A 37 2.60 2.00 -5.06
C PHE A 37 3.06 1.11 -6.21
N LEU A 38 3.50 1.73 -7.30
CA LEU A 38 4.21 1.07 -8.39
C LEU A 38 5.69 1.38 -8.25
N CYS A 39 6.49 0.39 -7.85
CA CYS A 39 7.94 0.56 -7.77
C CYS A 39 8.56 0.25 -9.14
N GLN A 40 9.12 1.27 -9.79
CA GLN A 40 9.70 1.12 -11.12
C GLN A 40 10.97 0.26 -11.10
N GLN A 41 11.75 0.35 -10.01
CA GLN A 41 13.02 -0.39 -9.88
C GLN A 41 12.82 -1.91 -9.81
N SER A 42 11.85 -2.37 -9.02
CA SER A 42 11.52 -3.80 -8.91
C SER A 42 10.47 -4.26 -9.92
N ASN A 43 9.88 -3.32 -10.68
CA ASN A 43 8.72 -3.55 -11.54
C ASN A 43 7.60 -4.28 -10.81
N ASN A 44 7.36 -3.89 -9.55
CA ASN A 44 6.44 -4.57 -8.65
C ASN A 44 5.43 -3.58 -8.07
N VAL A 45 4.26 -4.10 -7.69
CA VAL A 45 3.19 -3.32 -7.06
C VAL A 45 3.04 -3.68 -5.60
N TYR A 46 2.75 -2.68 -4.78
CA TYR A 46 2.57 -2.83 -3.34
C TYR A 46 1.31 -2.11 -2.88
N ALA A 47 0.67 -2.65 -1.85
CA ALA A 47 -0.54 -2.08 -1.27
C ALA A 47 -0.51 -2.14 0.25
N VAL A 48 -0.67 -0.97 0.87
CA VAL A 48 -0.69 -0.81 2.32
C VAL A 48 -1.82 0.12 2.74
N ALA A 49 -2.22 0.11 4.01
CA ALA A 49 -3.17 1.09 4.53
C ALA A 49 -2.65 2.52 4.29
N ASN A 50 -3.53 3.43 3.87
CA ASN A 50 -3.16 4.84 3.65
C ASN A 50 -2.98 5.63 4.96
N PHE A 51 -3.45 5.07 6.08
CA PHE A 51 -3.39 5.69 7.40
C PHE A 51 -2.00 5.53 8.03
N ASP A 52 -1.37 6.67 8.31
CA ASP A 52 -0.14 6.75 9.11
C ASP A 52 -0.49 6.72 10.61
N PRO A 53 -0.05 5.70 11.37
CA PRO A 53 -0.35 5.59 12.80
C PRO A 53 0.41 6.60 13.68
N PHE A 54 1.55 7.15 13.23
CA PHE A 54 2.28 8.16 14.01
C PHE A 54 1.70 9.56 13.81
N GLY A 55 1.29 9.86 12.58
CA GLY A 55 0.68 11.12 12.21
C GLY A 55 -0.84 11.17 12.39
N GLU A 56 -1.45 10.03 12.67
CA GLU A 56 -2.90 9.79 12.73
C GLU A 56 -3.65 10.38 11.51
N ALA A 57 -3.07 10.20 10.32
CA ALA A 57 -3.56 10.84 9.11
C ALA A 57 -3.46 9.95 7.87
N ASN A 58 -4.40 10.10 6.95
CA ASN A 58 -4.44 9.36 5.68
C ASN A 58 -3.54 10.00 4.62
N VAL A 59 -2.23 9.84 4.78
CA VAL A 59 -1.23 10.56 3.96
C VAL A 59 -0.15 9.66 3.35
N LEU A 60 -0.16 8.36 3.60
CA LEU A 60 0.94 7.48 3.15
C LEU A 60 1.07 7.41 1.63
N SER A 61 -0.03 7.48 0.88
CA SER A 61 -0.03 7.59 -0.58
C SER A 61 0.79 8.78 -1.12
N ARG A 62 1.02 9.81 -0.30
CA ARG A 62 1.85 10.98 -0.66
C ARG A 62 3.30 10.82 -0.19
N GLY A 63 3.62 9.68 0.41
CA GLY A 63 4.97 9.33 0.84
C GLY A 63 5.91 9.11 -0.33
N ILE A 64 7.19 9.22 -0.05
CA ILE A 64 8.25 8.97 -1.03
C ILE A 64 8.63 7.50 -0.90
N ILE A 65 8.57 6.76 -2.00
CA ILE A 65 9.11 5.40 -1.99
C ILE A 65 10.63 5.43 -2.10
N GLY A 66 11.27 4.50 -1.42
CA GLY A 66 12.70 4.27 -1.50
C GLY A 66 12.99 2.78 -1.47
N SER A 67 14.19 2.43 -1.89
CA SER A 67 14.74 1.10 -1.75
C SER A 67 16.07 1.18 -1.04
N THR A 68 16.29 0.31 -0.06
CA THR A 68 17.61 0.11 0.56
C THR A 68 17.90 -1.37 0.55
N GLN A 69 18.99 -1.74 -0.13
CA GLN A 69 19.36 -3.15 -0.38
C GLN A 69 18.20 -3.89 -1.06
N ASP A 70 17.55 -4.79 -0.33
CA ASP A 70 16.45 -5.63 -0.82
C ASP A 70 15.08 -5.22 -0.25
N THR A 71 15.00 -4.10 0.48
CA THR A 71 13.75 -3.63 1.10
C THR A 71 13.22 -2.38 0.43
N THR A 72 12.05 -2.50 -0.17
CA THR A 72 11.25 -1.37 -0.66
C THR A 72 10.41 -0.80 0.48
N TYR A 73 10.49 0.50 0.71
CA TYR A 73 9.74 1.19 1.76
C TYR A 73 9.10 2.48 1.27
N VAL A 74 8.10 2.95 2.00
CA VAL A 74 7.55 4.30 1.88
C VAL A 74 7.91 5.12 3.10
N ALA A 75 8.48 6.31 2.89
CA ALA A 75 8.72 7.28 3.94
C ALA A 75 7.49 8.17 4.13
N SER A 76 6.93 8.18 5.35
CA SER A 76 5.79 9.04 5.68
C SER A 76 6.10 10.52 5.40
N PRO A 77 5.18 11.28 4.79
CA PRO A 77 5.36 12.71 4.58
C PRO A 77 5.55 13.50 5.88
N LEU A 78 4.94 13.04 6.98
CA LEU A 78 4.84 13.79 8.23
C LEU A 78 6.13 13.70 9.03
N TYR A 79 6.45 12.51 9.54
CA TYR A 79 7.56 12.31 10.47
C TYR A 79 8.67 11.42 9.91
N LYS A 80 8.64 11.12 8.60
CA LYS A 80 9.68 10.40 7.84
C LYS A 80 9.95 8.96 8.28
N GLN A 81 9.07 8.35 9.10
CA GLN A 81 9.14 6.92 9.37
C GLN A 81 9.02 6.14 8.07
N ARG A 82 9.86 5.12 7.94
CA ARG A 82 9.94 4.26 6.78
C ARG A 82 9.17 2.99 7.07
N PHE A 83 8.18 2.70 6.24
CA PHE A 83 7.40 1.48 6.33
C PHE A 83 7.74 0.57 5.17
N ASN A 84 8.11 -0.66 5.47
CA ASN A 84 8.33 -1.71 4.49
C ASN A 84 7.02 -1.95 3.71
N LEU A 85 7.07 -1.86 2.38
CA LEU A 85 5.89 -2.00 1.52
C LEU A 85 5.47 -3.46 1.31
N GLU A 86 6.35 -4.41 1.57
CA GLU A 86 6.08 -5.84 1.48
C GLU A 86 5.50 -6.38 2.79
N THR A 87 6.11 -6.05 3.93
CA THR A 87 5.69 -6.58 5.24
C THR A 87 4.78 -5.65 6.02
N GLY A 88 4.77 -4.34 5.71
CA GLY A 88 4.09 -3.30 6.47
C GLY A 88 4.87 -2.81 7.71
N GLU A 89 6.01 -3.41 8.03
CA GLU A 89 6.77 -3.10 9.25
C GLU A 89 7.42 -1.72 9.19
N CYS A 90 7.38 -0.99 10.31
CA CYS A 90 8.14 0.24 10.43
C CYS A 90 9.61 -0.08 10.68
N LEU A 91 10.49 0.37 9.79
CA LEU A 91 11.93 0.13 9.85
C LEU A 91 12.63 0.97 10.93
N ASP A 92 11.95 2.00 11.45
CA ASP A 92 12.49 2.92 12.44
C ASP A 92 11.98 2.63 13.87
N SER A 93 10.99 1.74 14.03
CA SER A 93 10.40 1.40 15.33
C SER A 93 9.51 0.17 15.26
N ASP A 94 9.59 -0.72 16.24
CA ASP A 94 8.76 -1.93 16.31
C ASP A 94 7.33 -1.68 16.86
N VAL A 95 6.97 -0.42 17.12
CA VAL A 95 5.70 -0.07 17.78
C VAL A 95 4.50 -0.15 16.84
N HIS A 96 4.71 0.12 15.54
CA HIS A 96 3.63 0.20 14.56
C HIS A 96 3.94 -0.62 13.32
N LYS A 97 2.90 -1.25 12.79
CA LYS A 97 2.91 -2.01 11.54
C LYS A 97 1.69 -1.61 10.72
N LEU A 98 1.89 -1.34 9.44
CA LEU A 98 0.81 -1.07 8.51
C LEU A 98 0.12 -2.38 8.14
N LYS A 99 -1.19 -2.31 7.94
CA LYS A 99 -1.93 -3.38 7.27
C LYS A 99 -1.49 -3.42 5.80
N THR A 100 -1.08 -4.59 5.33
CA THR A 100 -0.77 -4.86 3.92
C THR A 100 -1.97 -5.51 3.23
N PHE A 101 -1.99 -5.44 1.91
CA PHE A 101 -2.99 -6.07 1.07
C PHE A 101 -2.30 -6.85 -0.05
N ASP A 102 -2.87 -7.99 -0.41
CA ASP A 102 -2.45 -8.71 -1.60
C ASP A 102 -2.81 -7.86 -2.82
N ILE A 103 -1.83 -7.60 -3.68
CA ILE A 103 -1.98 -6.80 -4.89
C ILE A 103 -1.38 -7.53 -6.09
N ARG A 104 -2.03 -7.41 -7.24
CA ARG A 104 -1.48 -7.88 -8.52
C ARG A 104 -1.95 -7.02 -9.68
N ILE A 105 -1.25 -7.14 -10.81
CA ILE A 105 -1.71 -6.65 -12.09
C ILE A 105 -2.15 -7.87 -12.93
N GLU A 106 -3.42 -7.93 -13.31
CA GLU A 106 -3.96 -8.98 -14.17
C GLU A 106 -4.86 -8.34 -15.23
N ASN A 107 -4.71 -8.70 -16.51
CA ASN A 107 -5.47 -8.11 -17.62
C ASN A 107 -5.42 -6.56 -17.66
N GLU A 108 -4.22 -5.99 -17.44
CA GLU A 108 -4.00 -4.53 -17.34
C GLU A 108 -4.76 -3.83 -16.19
N GLN A 109 -5.32 -4.60 -15.26
CA GLN A 109 -6.05 -4.10 -14.10
C GLN A 109 -5.27 -4.36 -12.81
N VAL A 110 -5.21 -3.34 -11.97
CA VAL A 110 -4.71 -3.44 -10.59
C VAL A 110 -5.81 -4.03 -9.73
N GLN A 111 -5.52 -5.14 -9.08
CA GLN A 111 -6.46 -5.87 -8.24
C GLN A 111 -5.96 -5.95 -6.80
N LEU A 112 -6.88 -5.79 -5.85
CA LEU A 112 -6.62 -5.96 -4.42
C LEU A 112 -7.40 -7.13 -3.84
N LYS A 113 -6.80 -7.75 -2.82
CA LYS A 113 -7.43 -8.77 -1.98
C LYS A 113 -6.92 -8.57 -0.54
N GLU A 114 -7.73 -8.96 0.44
CA GLU A 114 -7.27 -9.00 1.84
C GLU A 114 -6.06 -9.95 1.97
N ALA A 115 -5.01 -9.49 2.66
CA ALA A 115 -3.87 -10.34 3.00
C ALA A 115 -4.34 -11.43 3.98
N SER A 116 -3.94 -12.68 3.73
CA SER A 116 -4.34 -13.86 4.52
C SER A 116 -3.50 -14.03 5.78
#